data_AF-A0A2G9YHA9-F1
#
_entry.id   AF-A0A2G9YHA9-F1
#
_cell.length_a   1.000
_cell.length_b   1.000
_cell.length_c   1.000
_cell.angle_alpha   90.00
_cell.angle_beta   90.00
_cell.angle_gamma   90.00
#
_symmetry.space_group_name_H-M   'P 1'
#
loop_
_entity.id
_entity.type
_entity.pdbx_description
1 polymer ?
#
loop_
_entity_poly.entity_id
_entity_poly.type
_entity_poly.pdbx_seq_one_letter_code
_entity_poly.pdbx_strand_id
1 'polypeptide(L)'
;MAMDKKIFDIIPPKRLHIFVKEEAVPEILKKNIEKQEITEEPVIEIAHKERMLSRTKFVLKKKTIFFVVLAVVLLAGTVSAYFFLPIVKIEIWLKTDNLNVKQDIEINKETKAIDALNHILPGRIIIEEQTLSKEFKATGKVVKEEKAVGTIRIFNDYSTSSQPLVADTRFVSDKGKLFKLIEKTVVPGQSMEKGKLVSGFIDVLVRADVAGPDYNIGASTFSIPGFAGTSRYTFFYAKSSSAMTGGFKGESLAISSEDLENAKKSLTNEIKENINSTFENKVLSGLILAQEK
;
A
#
# COMPACT_ATOMS: atom_id res chain seq x y z
N MET A 1 28.35 34.68 -7.26
CA MET A 1 27.64 34.88 -5.98
C MET A 1 26.81 33.64 -5.71
N ALA A 2 27.31 32.80 -4.82
CA ALA A 2 26.65 31.60 -4.34
C ALA A 2 25.40 31.97 -3.53
N MET A 3 24.44 31.04 -3.46
CA MET A 3 23.79 30.72 -2.19
C MET A 3 23.10 29.35 -2.28
N ASP A 4 23.76 28.36 -1.67
CA ASP A 4 23.19 27.08 -1.27
C ASP A 4 22.09 27.30 -0.22
N LYS A 5 20.89 26.75 -0.46
CA LYS A 5 19.87 26.61 0.58
C LYS A 5 19.98 25.21 1.19
N LYS A 6 20.71 25.10 2.29
CA LYS A 6 20.69 23.91 3.17
C LYS A 6 19.37 23.90 3.94
N ILE A 7 18.60 22.83 3.81
CA ILE A 7 17.44 22.54 4.66
C ILE A 7 17.93 21.55 5.73
N PHE A 8 17.93 21.98 6.98
CA PHE A 8 18.00 21.11 8.13
C PHE A 8 16.62 21.07 8.77
N ASP A 9 16.04 19.89 8.93
CA ASP A 9 14.95 19.69 9.87
C ASP A 9 15.13 18.33 10.55
N ILE A 10 15.83 18.35 11.69
CA ILE A 10 15.88 17.24 12.64
C ILE A 10 15.32 17.82 13.93
N ILE A 11 14.06 17.51 14.20
CA ILE A 11 13.39 17.89 15.45
C ILE A 11 13.82 16.88 16.53
N PRO A 12 14.40 17.30 17.67
CA PRO A 12 14.66 16.39 18.78
C PRO A 12 13.36 16.04 19.53
N PRO A 13 13.20 14.81 20.03
CA PRO A 13 11.98 14.40 20.74
C PRO A 13 11.83 15.15 22.08
N LYS A 14 10.63 15.69 22.28
CA LYS A 14 10.19 16.39 23.49
C LYS A 14 9.97 15.36 24.61
N ARG A 15 10.74 15.43 25.70
CA ARG A 15 10.44 14.66 26.93
C ARG A 15 9.16 15.21 27.56
N LEU A 16 8.12 14.38 27.64
CA LEU A 16 6.96 14.63 28.48
C LEU A 16 7.30 14.22 29.92
N HIS A 17 7.43 15.20 30.82
CA HIS A 17 7.41 14.93 32.25
C HIS A 17 5.96 14.64 32.65
N ILE A 18 5.67 13.38 32.96
CA ILE A 18 4.42 12.99 33.62
C ILE A 18 4.59 13.30 35.11
N PHE A 19 3.86 14.30 35.58
CA PHE A 19 3.61 14.51 37.00
C PHE A 19 2.48 13.58 37.42
N VAL A 20 2.76 12.62 38.30
CA VAL A 20 1.73 11.91 39.06
C VAL A 20 1.68 12.53 40.45
N LYS A 21 0.53 13.12 40.75
CA LYS A 21 0.10 13.60 42.06
C LYS A 21 -0.47 12.38 42.81
N GLU A 22 0.01 12.10 44.00
CA GLU A 22 -0.60 11.10 44.89
C GLU A 22 -0.89 11.76 46.24
N GLU A 23 -2.16 12.08 46.45
CA GLU A 23 -2.70 12.56 47.72
C GLU A 23 -3.17 11.37 48.58
N ALA A 24 -2.51 11.28 49.74
CA ALA A 24 -2.89 10.75 51.06
C ALA A 24 -4.23 10.04 51.27
N VAL A 25 -4.20 8.95 52.06
CA VAL A 25 -5.16 8.65 53.16
C VAL A 25 -4.47 7.74 54.23
N PRO A 26 -5.05 7.47 55.42
CA PRO A 26 -4.77 8.09 56.73
C PRO A 26 -4.13 7.10 57.75
N GLU A 27 -3.29 7.54 58.70
CA GLU A 27 -3.62 7.97 60.08
C GLU A 27 -3.89 6.83 61.09
N ILE A 28 -3.15 6.92 62.22
CA ILE A 28 -3.53 6.55 63.60
C ILE A 28 -2.93 5.26 64.26
N LEU A 29 -2.22 5.53 65.39
CA LEU A 29 -1.89 4.71 66.60
C LEU A 29 -0.71 3.72 66.50
N LYS A 30 0.41 3.85 67.24
CA LYS A 30 0.65 4.27 68.65
C LYS A 30 2.07 4.89 68.77
N LYS A 31 2.28 6.11 69.25
CA LYS A 31 2.28 6.66 70.64
C LYS A 31 3.59 6.45 71.46
N ASN A 32 4.24 7.59 71.71
CA ASN A 32 5.07 8.05 72.85
C ASN A 32 6.36 7.30 73.24
N ILE A 33 7.48 8.03 73.26
CA ILE A 33 8.04 8.84 74.38
C ILE A 33 8.93 9.92 73.71
N GLU A 34 8.56 11.21 73.62
CA GLU A 34 8.65 12.30 74.63
C GLU A 34 10.11 12.74 74.94
N LYS A 35 10.52 14.02 75.03
CA LYS A 35 10.15 15.33 74.46
C LYS A 35 11.33 16.29 74.78
N GLN A 36 11.69 17.08 73.78
CA GLN A 36 12.34 18.41 73.69
C GLN A 36 13.16 19.06 74.83
N GLU A 37 14.21 19.73 74.34
CA GLU A 37 14.85 20.98 74.80
C GLU A 37 13.93 21.95 75.58
N ILE A 38 14.53 22.77 76.47
CA ILE A 38 14.77 24.23 76.30
C ILE A 38 15.64 24.72 77.48
N THR A 39 16.39 25.80 77.24
CA THR A 39 16.64 27.00 78.09
C THR A 39 18.09 27.32 78.44
N GLU A 40 18.48 28.53 78.05
CA GLU A 40 19.72 29.24 78.39
C GLU A 40 19.61 29.98 79.75
N GLU A 41 20.76 30.05 80.44
CA GLU A 41 21.31 31.08 81.37
C GLU A 41 20.54 31.51 82.65
N PRO A 42 21.24 31.81 83.79
CA PRO A 42 22.19 32.94 83.90
C PRO A 42 23.41 32.79 84.86
N VAL A 43 24.27 33.81 84.81
CA VAL A 43 25.46 34.12 85.62
C VAL A 43 25.12 34.51 87.07
N ILE A 44 25.85 33.99 88.09
CA ILE A 44 26.21 34.72 89.33
C ILE A 44 27.62 34.33 89.81
N GLU A 45 28.39 35.35 90.17
CA GLU A 45 29.75 35.43 90.71
C GLU A 45 29.81 35.10 92.22
N ILE A 46 30.76 34.25 92.67
CA ILE A 46 31.15 34.13 94.09
C ILE A 46 32.68 33.92 94.19
N ALA A 47 33.29 34.69 95.08
CA ALA A 47 34.73 34.86 95.29
C ALA A 47 35.48 33.71 95.99
N HIS A 48 36.78 33.62 95.67
CA HIS A 48 37.95 33.10 96.41
C HIS A 48 37.89 31.78 97.22
N LYS A 49 38.84 30.87 96.93
CA LYS A 49 39.97 30.52 97.85
C LYS A 49 40.96 29.56 97.16
N GLU A 50 42.22 29.96 97.04
CA GLU A 50 43.31 29.06 96.62
C GLU A 50 43.51 27.91 97.62
N ARG A 51 43.71 26.69 97.10
CA ARG A 51 44.46 25.62 97.77
C ARG A 51 45.31 24.85 96.77
N MET A 52 46.61 25.12 96.82
CA MET A 52 47.70 24.31 96.27
C MET A 52 47.61 22.86 96.78
N LEU A 53 47.69 21.87 95.88
CA LEU A 53 48.16 20.52 96.23
C LEU A 53 49.02 19.91 95.09
N SER A 54 50.29 19.77 95.46
CA SER A 54 51.44 19.01 94.94
C SER A 54 51.38 18.29 93.58
N ARG A 55 52.28 18.72 92.68
CA ARG A 55 52.83 17.92 91.57
C ARG A 55 53.78 16.84 92.13
N THR A 56 53.41 15.57 91.99
CA THR A 56 54.35 14.45 92.19
C THR A 56 54.85 13.96 90.83
N LYS A 57 56.11 14.24 90.51
CA LYS A 57 56.76 13.77 89.27
C LYS A 57 57.15 12.29 89.44
N PHE A 58 56.48 11.38 88.74
CA PHE A 58 56.87 9.96 88.65
C PHE A 58 57.73 9.73 87.40
N VAL A 59 58.99 9.35 87.58
CA VAL A 59 59.94 9.06 86.49
C VAL A 59 59.91 7.56 86.17
N LEU A 60 59.31 7.17 85.06
CA LEU A 60 59.27 5.78 84.58
C LEU A 60 60.49 5.46 83.69
N LYS A 61 61.14 4.30 83.91
CA LYS A 61 62.31 3.82 83.14
C LYS A 61 61.92 3.49 81.67
N LYS A 62 62.76 3.91 80.71
CA LYS A 62 62.51 3.89 79.25
C LYS A 62 62.06 2.54 78.64
N LYS A 63 62.43 1.39 79.22
CA LYS A 63 62.06 0.07 78.67
C LYS A 63 60.59 -0.29 78.92
N THR A 64 59.99 0.17 80.03
CA THR A 64 58.58 -0.10 80.35
C THR A 64 57.63 0.74 79.50
N ILE A 65 58.04 1.95 79.11
CA ILE A 65 57.27 2.83 78.21
C ILE A 65 57.13 2.18 76.82
N PHE A 66 58.17 1.54 76.30
CA PHE A 66 58.11 0.87 75.00
C PHE A 66 57.10 -0.29 74.97
N PHE A 67 57.06 -1.13 76.01
CA PHE A 67 56.09 -2.22 76.11
C PHE A 67 54.65 -1.74 76.29
N VAL A 68 54.45 -0.66 77.06
CA VAL A 68 53.11 -0.05 77.21
C VAL A 68 52.64 0.55 75.88
N VAL A 69 53.50 1.25 75.14
CA VAL A 69 53.15 1.80 73.83
C VAL A 69 52.85 0.69 72.82
N LEU A 70 53.64 -0.38 72.78
CA LEU A 70 53.40 -1.52 71.89
C LEU A 70 52.08 -2.24 72.21
N ALA A 71 51.76 -2.42 73.50
CA ALA A 71 50.49 -2.98 73.93
C ALA A 71 49.31 -2.09 73.52
N VAL A 72 49.43 -0.76 73.65
CA VAL A 72 48.39 0.20 73.23
C VAL A 72 48.22 0.20 71.71
N VAL A 73 49.29 0.08 70.93
CA VAL A 73 49.20 0.01 69.46
C VAL A 73 48.55 -1.31 69.01
N LEU A 74 48.87 -2.43 69.65
CA LEU A 74 48.21 -3.71 69.36
C LEU A 74 46.74 -3.70 69.74
N LEU A 75 46.39 -3.10 70.89
CA LEU A 75 44.99 -2.92 71.30
C LEU A 75 44.24 -1.97 70.36
N ALA A 76 44.86 -0.86 69.95
CA ALA A 76 44.27 0.05 68.98
C ALA A 76 44.11 -0.62 67.60
N GLY A 77 45.06 -1.46 67.20
CA GLY A 77 45.00 -2.22 65.95
C GLY A 77 43.91 -3.29 65.95
N THR A 78 43.73 -4.03 67.04
CA THR A 78 42.65 -5.03 67.15
C THR A 78 41.27 -4.38 67.24
N VAL A 79 41.14 -3.29 67.99
CA VAL A 79 39.90 -2.50 68.04
C VAL A 79 39.60 -1.91 66.66
N SER A 80 40.59 -1.31 65.99
CA SER A 80 40.42 -0.77 64.64
C SER A 80 40.00 -1.86 63.64
N ALA A 81 40.68 -3.01 63.64
CA ALA A 81 40.30 -4.14 62.79
C ALA A 81 38.86 -4.60 63.06
N TYR A 82 38.44 -4.72 64.32
CA TYR A 82 37.07 -5.08 64.68
C TYR A 82 36.03 -4.07 64.16
N PHE A 83 36.36 -2.77 64.17
CA PHE A 83 35.46 -1.73 63.66
C PHE A 83 35.45 -1.62 62.11
N PHE A 84 36.56 -1.93 61.44
CA PHE A 84 36.67 -1.74 59.98
C PHE A 84 36.36 -3.00 59.14
N LEU A 85 36.44 -4.20 59.71
CA LEU A 85 36.32 -5.46 58.95
C LEU A 85 34.89 -5.95 58.63
N PRO A 86 33.82 -5.72 59.42
CA PRO A 86 32.54 -6.35 59.13
C PRO A 86 31.65 -5.48 58.22
N ILE A 87 32.10 -5.18 57.01
CA ILE A 87 31.25 -4.54 55.99
C ILE A 87 30.99 -5.54 54.86
N VAL A 88 29.92 -6.32 55.00
CA VAL A 88 29.42 -7.18 53.92
C VAL A 88 28.43 -6.36 53.09
N LYS A 89 28.78 -6.09 51.82
CA LYS A 89 27.84 -5.53 50.85
C LYS A 89 27.04 -6.68 50.23
N ILE A 90 25.73 -6.73 50.50
CA ILE A 90 24.79 -7.65 49.87
C ILE A 90 24.07 -6.85 48.79
N GLU A 91 24.33 -7.15 47.53
CA GLU A 91 23.64 -6.56 46.39
C GLU A 91 22.54 -7.51 45.90
N ILE A 92 21.28 -7.11 46.08
CA ILE A 92 20.11 -7.86 45.63
C ILE A 92 19.61 -7.22 44.34
N TRP A 93 19.68 -7.96 43.24
CA TRP A 93 19.10 -7.54 41.95
C TRP A 93 17.76 -8.22 41.74
N LEU A 94 16.67 -7.45 41.76
CA LEU A 94 15.35 -7.96 41.37
C LEU A 94 15.32 -8.16 39.85
N LYS A 95 15.17 -9.41 39.42
CA LYS A 95 14.91 -9.74 38.02
C LYS A 95 13.41 -9.70 37.79
N THR A 96 12.92 -8.67 37.12
CA THR A 96 11.53 -8.59 36.67
C THR A 96 11.39 -9.35 35.37
N ASP A 97 10.76 -10.53 35.41
CA ASP A 97 10.31 -11.21 34.21
C ASP A 97 8.95 -10.64 33.80
N ASN A 98 8.86 -10.15 32.56
CA ASN A 98 7.59 -9.68 32.00
C ASN A 98 6.73 -10.92 31.67
N LEU A 99 5.80 -11.25 32.57
CA LEU A 99 4.78 -12.27 32.34
C LEU A 99 3.85 -11.80 31.22
N ASN A 100 4.01 -12.39 30.05
CA ASN A 100 3.13 -12.14 28.91
C ASN A 100 2.00 -13.19 28.93
N VAL A 101 0.94 -12.90 29.68
CA VAL A 101 -0.23 -13.78 29.77
C VAL A 101 -1.03 -13.65 28.47
N LYS A 102 -1.08 -14.74 27.70
CA LYS A 102 -1.99 -14.87 26.56
C LYS A 102 -3.15 -15.76 27.00
N GLN A 103 -4.35 -15.21 26.99
CA GLN A 103 -5.59 -15.93 27.24
C GLN A 103 -6.45 -15.87 25.98
N ASP A 104 -7.04 -17.01 25.63
CA ASP A 104 -8.02 -17.10 24.56
C ASP A 104 -9.38 -16.65 25.10
N ILE A 105 -10.01 -15.71 24.40
CA ILE A 105 -11.33 -15.16 24.75
C ILE A 105 -12.26 -15.50 23.60
N GLU A 106 -13.46 -15.99 23.91
CA GLU A 106 -14.48 -16.30 22.92
C GLU A 106 -15.43 -15.10 22.75
N ILE A 107 -15.65 -14.68 21.50
CA ILE A 107 -16.63 -13.63 21.18
C ILE A 107 -17.91 -14.30 20.69
N ASN A 108 -18.96 -14.26 21.51
CA ASN A 108 -20.24 -14.87 21.19
C ASN A 108 -21.30 -13.79 20.89
N LYS A 109 -22.05 -13.96 19.80
CA LYS A 109 -23.10 -13.01 19.35
C LYS A 109 -24.41 -13.15 20.11
N GLU A 110 -24.65 -14.32 20.71
CA GLU A 110 -25.91 -14.66 21.38
C GLU A 110 -25.92 -14.19 22.83
N THR A 111 -24.73 -14.05 23.43
CA THR A 111 -24.58 -13.58 24.81
C THR A 111 -24.82 -12.07 24.88
N LYS A 112 -25.66 -11.61 25.81
CA LYS A 112 -25.96 -10.18 26.01
C LYS A 112 -25.11 -9.51 27.09
N ALA A 113 -24.46 -10.30 27.94
CA ALA A 113 -23.66 -9.86 29.09
C ALA A 113 -22.29 -10.55 29.09
N ILE A 114 -21.32 -9.97 29.79
CA ILE A 114 -19.97 -10.52 29.90
C ILE A 114 -19.98 -11.73 30.85
N ASP A 115 -19.42 -12.86 30.40
CA ASP A 115 -19.16 -14.03 31.25
C ASP A 115 -17.65 -14.16 31.48
N ALA A 116 -17.18 -13.60 32.59
CA ALA A 116 -15.78 -13.59 32.97
C ALA A 116 -15.25 -14.98 33.39
N LEU A 117 -16.13 -15.91 33.77
CA LEU A 117 -15.72 -17.24 34.23
C LEU A 117 -15.37 -18.13 33.04
N ASN A 118 -16.17 -18.03 31.97
CA ASN A 118 -15.98 -18.79 30.74
C ASN A 118 -15.19 -18.01 29.67
N HIS A 119 -14.70 -16.81 30.00
CA HIS A 119 -13.98 -15.92 29.07
C HIS A 119 -14.80 -15.59 27.80
N ILE A 120 -16.11 -15.37 27.94
CA ILE A 120 -17.01 -15.06 26.82
C ILE A 120 -17.39 -13.58 26.84
N LEU A 121 -17.12 -12.89 25.73
CA LEU A 121 -17.53 -11.50 25.50
C LEU A 121 -18.69 -11.41 24.50
N PRO A 122 -19.68 -10.53 24.73
CA PRO A 122 -20.74 -10.28 23.77
C PRO A 122 -20.20 -9.54 22.55
N GLY A 123 -20.40 -10.11 21.35
CA GLY A 123 -19.98 -9.52 20.08
C GLY A 123 -21.14 -9.15 19.17
N ARG A 124 -20.90 -8.24 18.23
CA ARG A 124 -21.84 -7.96 17.12
C ARG A 124 -21.06 -7.99 15.81
N ILE A 125 -21.65 -8.59 14.78
CA ILE A 125 -21.12 -8.49 13.41
C ILE A 125 -21.85 -7.35 12.71
N ILE A 126 -21.06 -6.47 12.10
CA ILE A 126 -21.54 -5.42 11.21
C ILE A 126 -21.04 -5.78 9.82
N ILE A 127 -21.97 -5.94 8.89
CA ILE A 127 -21.66 -6.19 7.47
C ILE A 127 -22.01 -4.92 6.72
N GLU A 128 -21.05 -4.38 5.96
CA GLU A 128 -21.25 -3.21 5.11
C GLU A 128 -20.83 -3.55 3.68
N GLU A 129 -21.71 -3.29 2.73
CA GLU A 129 -21.41 -3.40 1.31
C GLU A 129 -21.39 -2.00 0.69
N GLN A 130 -20.33 -1.66 -0.03
CA GLN A 130 -20.20 -0.39 -0.74
C GLN A 130 -19.78 -0.63 -2.19
N THR A 131 -20.39 0.12 -3.10
CA THR A 131 -20.05 0.11 -4.52
C THR A 131 -19.48 1.46 -4.90
N LEU A 132 -18.33 1.47 -5.56
CA LEU A 132 -17.67 2.67 -6.07
C LEU A 132 -17.40 2.52 -7.57
N SER A 133 -17.76 3.54 -8.34
CA SER A 133 -17.49 3.63 -9.77
C SER A 133 -16.73 4.93 -10.06
N LYS A 134 -15.71 4.84 -10.91
CA LYS A 134 -14.84 5.98 -11.23
C LYS A 134 -14.30 5.83 -12.65
N GLU A 135 -14.12 6.97 -13.33
CA GLU A 135 -13.54 7.02 -14.66
C GLU A 135 -12.02 7.14 -14.59
N PHE A 136 -11.33 6.38 -15.44
CA PHE A 136 -9.86 6.39 -15.56
C PHE A 136 -9.47 6.66 -17.01
N LYS A 137 -8.39 7.42 -17.20
CA LYS A 137 -7.84 7.67 -18.54
C LYS A 137 -7.01 6.47 -18.98
N ALA A 138 -7.27 5.95 -20.17
CA ALA A 138 -6.43 4.93 -20.78
C ALA A 138 -5.16 5.56 -21.36
N THR A 139 -4.00 4.95 -21.08
CA THR A 139 -2.69 5.40 -21.56
C THR A 139 -2.10 4.44 -22.60
N GLY A 140 -2.64 3.22 -22.70
CA GLY A 140 -2.22 2.24 -23.68
C GLY A 140 -2.47 2.68 -25.12
N LYS A 141 -1.58 2.25 -26.01
CA LYS A 141 -1.69 2.44 -27.45
C LYS A 141 -1.74 1.08 -28.13
N VAL A 142 -2.75 0.87 -28.98
CA VAL A 142 -2.82 -0.29 -29.86
C VAL A 142 -2.80 0.17 -31.30
N VAL A 143 -2.04 -0.52 -32.14
CA VAL A 143 -2.12 -0.30 -33.59
C VAL A 143 -3.42 -0.94 -34.07
N LYS A 144 -4.37 -0.10 -34.49
CA LYS A 144 -5.62 -0.54 -35.09
C LYS A 144 -5.44 -0.59 -36.61
N GLU A 145 -5.63 -1.76 -37.18
CA GLU A 145 -5.56 -1.98 -38.62
C GLU A 145 -6.92 -2.46 -39.13
N GLU A 146 -7.62 -1.62 -39.88
CA GLU A 146 -8.90 -1.93 -40.51
C GLU A 146 -8.75 -1.86 -42.03
N LYS A 147 -9.42 -2.79 -42.71
CA LYS A 147 -9.39 -2.91 -44.17
C LYS A 147 -10.64 -2.26 -44.73
N ALA A 148 -10.49 -1.50 -45.81
CA ALA A 148 -11.64 -0.91 -46.48
C ALA A 148 -12.54 -2.00 -47.06
N VAL A 149 -13.85 -1.82 -46.95
CA VAL A 149 -14.88 -2.71 -47.47
C VAL A 149 -15.81 -1.91 -48.36
N GLY A 150 -16.37 -2.56 -49.37
CA GLY A 150 -17.47 -2.00 -50.14
C GLY A 150 -18.06 -3.01 -51.11
N THR A 151 -19.09 -2.57 -51.81
CA THR A 151 -19.83 -3.40 -52.76
C THR A 151 -19.39 -3.08 -54.18
N ILE A 152 -19.05 -4.12 -54.94
CA ILE A 152 -18.79 -4.01 -56.38
C ILE A 152 -19.83 -4.83 -57.13
N ARG A 153 -20.25 -4.33 -58.30
CA ARG A 153 -21.05 -5.06 -59.27
C ARG A 153 -20.12 -5.70 -60.27
N ILE A 154 -20.10 -7.03 -60.34
CA ILE A 154 -19.31 -7.77 -61.32
C ILE A 154 -20.17 -8.03 -62.55
N PHE A 155 -19.62 -7.79 -63.73
CA PHE A 155 -20.26 -8.03 -65.02
C PHE A 155 -19.54 -9.15 -65.78
N ASN A 156 -20.32 -10.01 -66.40
CA ASN A 156 -19.86 -11.01 -67.35
C ASN A 156 -20.40 -10.66 -68.74
N ASP A 157 -19.54 -10.10 -69.57
CA ASP A 157 -19.82 -9.80 -70.97
C ASP A 157 -19.11 -10.76 -71.94
N TYR A 158 -18.67 -11.92 -71.43
CA TYR A 158 -17.84 -12.86 -72.18
C TYR A 158 -18.66 -13.97 -72.85
N SER A 159 -19.58 -14.58 -72.12
CA SER A 159 -20.41 -15.68 -72.64
C SER A 159 -21.74 -15.83 -71.88
N THR A 160 -22.63 -16.65 -72.44
CA THR A 160 -23.90 -17.07 -71.79
C THR A 160 -23.70 -18.06 -70.65
N SER A 161 -22.48 -18.55 -70.43
CA SER A 161 -22.16 -19.45 -69.31
C SER A 161 -21.88 -18.66 -68.03
N SER A 162 -22.33 -19.19 -66.89
CA SER A 162 -21.98 -18.63 -65.60
C SER A 162 -20.51 -18.88 -65.26
N GLN A 163 -19.91 -17.95 -64.50
CA GLN A 163 -18.52 -18.04 -64.08
C GLN A 163 -18.45 -18.06 -62.54
N PRO A 164 -18.06 -19.19 -61.92
CA PRO A 164 -17.78 -19.22 -60.49
C PRO A 164 -16.48 -18.46 -60.18
N LEU A 165 -16.51 -17.64 -59.15
CA LEU A 165 -15.37 -16.96 -58.55
C LEU A 165 -15.18 -17.45 -57.12
N VAL A 166 -13.96 -17.79 -56.76
CA VAL A 166 -13.61 -18.24 -55.41
C VAL A 166 -13.48 -17.05 -54.46
N ALA A 167 -13.64 -17.29 -53.16
CA ALA A 167 -13.23 -16.32 -52.15
C ALA A 167 -11.77 -15.91 -52.37
N ASP A 168 -11.43 -14.67 -52.02
CA ASP A 168 -10.15 -14.02 -52.27
C ASP A 168 -9.74 -13.85 -53.75
N THR A 169 -10.70 -13.95 -54.68
CA THR A 169 -10.48 -13.49 -56.06
C THR A 169 -10.05 -12.02 -56.06
N ARG A 170 -8.99 -11.73 -56.80
CA ARG A 170 -8.33 -10.42 -56.85
C ARG A 170 -9.03 -9.47 -57.83
N PHE A 171 -9.32 -8.26 -57.36
CA PHE A 171 -9.85 -7.14 -58.13
C PHE A 171 -8.91 -5.94 -58.02
N VAL A 172 -8.46 -5.40 -59.13
CA VAL A 172 -7.57 -4.22 -59.15
C VAL A 172 -8.36 -3.03 -59.65
N SER A 173 -8.46 -2.00 -58.82
CA SER A 173 -9.13 -0.74 -59.19
C SER A 173 -8.35 0.03 -60.24
N ASP A 174 -8.99 1.00 -60.91
CA ASP A 174 -8.32 1.96 -61.80
C ASP A 174 -7.21 2.78 -61.08
N LYS A 175 -7.28 2.89 -59.76
CA LYS A 175 -6.22 3.48 -58.90
C LYS A 175 -5.12 2.48 -58.51
N GLY A 176 -5.11 1.27 -59.07
CA GLY A 176 -4.14 0.23 -58.79
C GLY A 176 -4.26 -0.40 -57.39
N LYS A 177 -5.40 -0.21 -56.71
CA LYS A 177 -5.61 -0.77 -55.36
C LYS A 177 -6.24 -2.17 -55.47
N LEU A 178 -5.70 -3.10 -54.70
CA LEU A 178 -6.11 -4.50 -54.71
C LEU A 178 -7.20 -4.78 -53.68
N PHE A 179 -8.31 -5.34 -54.14
CA PHE A 179 -9.42 -5.83 -53.33
C PHE A 179 -9.63 -7.32 -53.57
N LYS A 180 -10.21 -7.99 -52.58
CA LYS A 180 -10.44 -9.43 -52.54
C LYS A 180 -11.91 -9.71 -52.29
N LEU A 181 -12.43 -10.68 -53.02
CA LEU A 181 -13.78 -11.20 -52.81
C LEU A 181 -13.89 -11.82 -51.41
N ILE A 182 -14.95 -11.49 -50.66
CA ILE A 182 -15.15 -12.05 -49.31
C ILE A 182 -15.67 -13.48 -49.40
N GLU A 183 -16.66 -13.72 -50.26
CA GLU A 183 -17.36 -15.00 -50.34
C GLU A 183 -17.33 -15.55 -51.76
N LYS A 184 -17.36 -16.88 -51.88
CA LYS A 184 -17.50 -17.52 -53.20
C LYS A 184 -18.80 -17.05 -53.85
N THR A 185 -18.73 -16.61 -55.10
CA THR A 185 -19.91 -16.13 -55.84
C THR A 185 -19.91 -16.67 -57.26
N VAL A 186 -21.10 -16.88 -57.84
CA VAL A 186 -21.25 -17.29 -59.23
C VAL A 186 -21.81 -16.11 -60.02
N VAL A 187 -21.03 -15.58 -60.96
CA VAL A 187 -21.46 -14.50 -61.84
C VAL A 187 -22.31 -15.11 -62.96
N PRO A 188 -23.57 -14.67 -63.16
CA PRO A 188 -24.40 -15.15 -64.26
C PRO A 188 -23.76 -14.88 -65.62
N GLY A 189 -24.10 -15.69 -66.62
CA GLY A 189 -23.75 -15.42 -68.01
C GLY A 189 -24.63 -14.33 -68.63
N GLN A 190 -24.31 -13.95 -69.86
CA GLN A 190 -25.15 -13.10 -70.69
C GLN A 190 -26.54 -13.72 -70.93
N SER A 191 -27.58 -12.90 -70.93
CA SER A 191 -28.97 -13.28 -71.22
C SER A 191 -29.52 -12.49 -72.40
N MET A 192 -30.58 -13.01 -73.03
CA MET A 192 -31.31 -12.30 -74.09
C MET A 192 -32.49 -11.57 -73.48
N GLU A 193 -32.43 -10.23 -73.46
CA GLU A 193 -33.54 -9.38 -73.04
C GLU A 193 -33.98 -8.50 -74.22
N LYS A 194 -35.26 -8.62 -74.61
CA LYS A 194 -35.86 -7.81 -75.71
C LYS A 194 -35.06 -7.86 -77.02
N GLY A 195 -34.52 -9.04 -77.36
CA GLY A 195 -33.74 -9.25 -78.58
C GLY A 195 -32.31 -8.69 -78.55
N LYS A 196 -31.84 -8.19 -77.39
CA LYS A 196 -30.45 -7.74 -77.18
C LYS A 196 -29.77 -8.63 -76.14
N LEU A 197 -28.48 -8.85 -76.35
CA LEU A 197 -27.63 -9.53 -75.39
C LEU A 197 -27.33 -8.56 -74.23
N VAL A 198 -27.68 -8.95 -73.00
CA VAL A 198 -27.42 -8.17 -71.78
C VAL A 198 -26.43 -8.94 -70.91
N SER A 199 -25.40 -8.24 -70.41
CA SER A 199 -24.39 -8.84 -69.55
C SER A 199 -24.99 -9.28 -68.21
N GLY A 200 -24.68 -10.50 -67.79
CA GLY A 200 -25.04 -10.99 -66.46
C GLY A 200 -24.28 -10.19 -65.39
N PHE A 201 -24.94 -9.88 -64.28
CA PHE A 201 -24.29 -9.16 -63.19
C PHE A 201 -24.67 -9.69 -61.81
N ILE A 202 -23.81 -9.43 -60.83
CA ILE A 202 -24.06 -9.72 -59.42
C ILE A 202 -23.34 -8.69 -58.54
N ASP A 203 -24.01 -8.27 -57.46
CA ASP A 203 -23.43 -7.38 -56.46
C ASP A 203 -22.79 -8.21 -55.35
N VAL A 204 -21.52 -7.92 -55.04
CA VAL A 204 -20.74 -8.65 -54.05
C VAL A 204 -19.95 -7.72 -53.14
N LEU A 205 -19.69 -8.19 -51.93
CA LEU A 205 -18.81 -7.49 -50.99
C LEU A 205 -17.34 -7.85 -51.27
N VAL A 206 -16.51 -6.81 -51.26
CA VAL A 206 -15.06 -6.94 -51.35
C VAL A 206 -14.37 -6.22 -50.21
N ARG A 207 -13.18 -6.71 -49.90
CA ARG A 207 -12.30 -6.26 -48.83
C ARG A 207 -10.95 -5.85 -49.41
N ALA A 208 -10.37 -4.76 -48.96
CA ALA A 208 -9.01 -4.36 -49.32
C ALA A 208 -7.99 -5.44 -48.95
N ASP A 209 -6.95 -5.62 -49.77
CA ASP A 209 -5.89 -6.59 -49.46
C ASP A 209 -5.09 -6.18 -48.21
N VAL A 210 -4.80 -4.89 -48.09
CA VAL A 210 -4.02 -4.29 -47.00
C VAL A 210 -4.87 -3.28 -46.23
N ALA A 211 -4.64 -3.17 -44.93
CA ALA A 211 -5.29 -2.19 -44.07
C ALA A 211 -4.70 -0.78 -44.28
N GLY A 212 -5.54 0.24 -44.16
CA GLY A 212 -5.09 1.63 -44.22
C GLY A 212 -6.01 2.56 -45.00
N PRO A 213 -5.84 3.88 -44.80
CA PRO A 213 -6.69 4.91 -45.39
C PRO A 213 -6.56 4.97 -46.92
N ASP A 214 -5.43 4.52 -47.47
CA ASP A 214 -5.16 4.51 -48.92
C ASP A 214 -6.12 3.65 -49.74
N TYR A 215 -6.82 2.72 -49.08
CA TYR A 215 -7.83 1.86 -49.71
C TYR A 215 -9.24 2.45 -49.62
N ASN A 216 -9.42 3.60 -48.98
CA ASN A 216 -10.68 4.35 -49.01
C ASN A 216 -10.79 5.10 -50.34
N ILE A 217 -11.21 4.39 -51.38
CA ILE A 217 -11.37 4.93 -52.73
C ILE A 217 -12.84 5.24 -53.02
N GLY A 218 -13.09 6.25 -53.86
CA GLY A 218 -14.44 6.54 -54.37
C GLY A 218 -14.96 5.45 -55.32
N ALA A 219 -16.09 5.75 -55.98
CA ALA A 219 -16.61 4.92 -57.07
C ALA A 219 -15.53 4.72 -58.15
N SER A 220 -15.31 3.47 -58.56
CA SER A 220 -14.16 3.08 -59.36
C SER A 220 -14.48 1.84 -60.20
N THR A 221 -13.67 1.61 -61.22
CA THR A 221 -13.74 0.40 -62.06
C THR A 221 -12.66 -0.59 -61.65
N PHE A 222 -12.97 -1.88 -61.76
CA PHE A 222 -12.10 -2.96 -61.31
C PHE A 222 -11.91 -4.00 -62.42
N SER A 223 -10.69 -4.47 -62.55
CA SER A 223 -10.29 -5.57 -63.42
C SER A 223 -9.97 -6.82 -62.59
N ILE A 224 -10.00 -8.01 -63.21
CA ILE A 224 -9.66 -9.28 -62.58
C ILE A 224 -8.31 -9.75 -63.14
N PRO A 225 -7.16 -9.51 -62.45
CA PRO A 225 -5.84 -9.89 -62.98
C PRO A 225 -5.69 -11.38 -63.25
N GLY A 226 -6.46 -12.23 -62.56
CA GLY A 226 -6.46 -13.68 -62.78
C GLY A 226 -6.90 -14.12 -64.18
N PHE A 227 -7.54 -13.24 -64.95
CA PHE A 227 -7.93 -13.50 -66.34
C PHE A 227 -6.95 -12.91 -67.38
N ALA A 228 -5.91 -12.20 -66.94
CA ALA A 228 -4.92 -11.61 -67.83
C ALA A 228 -4.31 -12.67 -68.77
N GLY A 229 -4.11 -12.30 -70.04
CA GLY A 229 -3.65 -13.23 -71.09
C GLY A 229 -4.77 -14.04 -71.76
N THR A 230 -6.01 -13.89 -71.34
CA THR A 230 -7.18 -14.47 -72.00
C THR A 230 -8.16 -13.39 -72.45
N SER A 231 -9.03 -13.71 -73.42
CA SER A 231 -10.12 -12.84 -73.85
C SER A 231 -11.06 -12.43 -72.70
N ARG A 232 -11.17 -13.26 -71.65
CA ARG A 232 -12.00 -12.97 -70.47
C ARG A 232 -11.58 -11.70 -69.74
N TYR A 233 -10.32 -11.29 -69.80
CA TYR A 233 -9.84 -10.09 -69.10
C TYR A 233 -10.55 -8.81 -69.55
N THR A 234 -10.87 -8.72 -70.84
CA THR A 234 -11.54 -7.54 -71.41
C THR A 234 -13.05 -7.56 -71.16
N PHE A 235 -13.66 -8.74 -71.09
CA PHE A 235 -15.11 -8.92 -70.99
C PHE A 235 -15.62 -9.17 -69.56
N PHE A 236 -14.73 -9.46 -68.60
CA PHE A 236 -15.07 -9.48 -67.17
C PHE A 236 -14.51 -8.25 -66.47
N TYR A 237 -15.40 -7.41 -65.96
CA TYR A 237 -15.05 -6.22 -65.21
C TYR A 237 -16.02 -6.03 -64.05
N ALA A 238 -15.63 -5.22 -63.07
CA ALA A 238 -16.52 -4.81 -62.00
C ALA A 238 -16.52 -3.30 -61.82
N LYS A 239 -17.61 -2.76 -61.25
CA LYS A 239 -17.76 -1.33 -60.97
C LYS A 239 -18.33 -1.15 -59.58
N SER A 240 -17.82 -0.20 -58.81
CA SER A 240 -18.49 0.25 -57.60
C SER A 240 -19.30 1.50 -57.89
N SER A 241 -20.54 1.52 -57.41
CA SER A 241 -21.37 2.73 -57.37
C SER A 241 -21.13 3.55 -56.10
N SER A 242 -20.66 2.90 -55.04
CA SER A 242 -20.32 3.51 -53.75
C SER A 242 -18.80 3.52 -53.51
N ALA A 243 -18.38 4.38 -52.58
CA ALA A 243 -17.00 4.40 -52.11
C ALA A 243 -16.69 3.15 -51.27
N MET A 244 -15.43 2.71 -51.32
CA MET A 244 -14.85 1.77 -50.38
C MET A 244 -14.47 2.54 -49.11
N THR A 245 -14.88 2.07 -47.94
CA THR A 245 -14.69 2.80 -46.67
C THR A 245 -14.28 1.85 -45.53
N GLY A 246 -13.81 2.40 -44.41
CA GLY A 246 -13.39 1.60 -43.25
C GLY A 246 -11.92 1.17 -43.27
N GLY A 247 -11.13 1.62 -44.23
CA GLY A 247 -9.68 1.48 -44.21
C GLY A 247 -9.06 2.41 -43.17
N PHE A 248 -8.41 1.84 -42.15
CA PHE A 248 -7.72 2.61 -41.11
C PHE A 248 -6.42 1.92 -40.74
N LYS A 249 -5.38 2.71 -40.48
CA LYS A 249 -4.11 2.23 -39.94
C LYS A 249 -3.52 3.34 -39.09
N GLY A 250 -3.50 3.12 -37.79
CA GLY A 250 -3.01 4.13 -36.85
C GLY A 250 -3.04 3.65 -35.41
N GLU A 251 -2.46 4.44 -34.52
CA GLU A 251 -2.53 4.22 -33.09
C GLU A 251 -3.92 4.62 -32.58
N SER A 252 -4.56 3.74 -31.81
CA SER A 252 -5.77 4.03 -31.07
C SER A 252 -5.50 3.85 -29.58
N LEU A 253 -6.19 4.64 -28.75
CA LEU A 253 -6.12 4.47 -27.30
C LEU A 253 -6.77 3.14 -26.94
N ALA A 254 -6.03 2.34 -26.19
CA ALA A 254 -6.51 1.08 -25.65
C ALA A 254 -6.18 1.02 -24.17
N ILE A 255 -7.01 0.30 -23.43
CA ILE A 255 -6.78 0.06 -22.02
C ILE A 255 -5.54 -0.84 -21.89
N SER A 256 -4.48 -0.36 -21.23
CA SER A 256 -3.32 -1.18 -20.92
C SER A 256 -3.57 -2.02 -19.66
N SER A 257 -2.79 -3.09 -19.48
CA SER A 257 -2.78 -3.86 -18.23
C SER A 257 -2.43 -3.00 -17.02
N GLU A 258 -1.52 -2.05 -17.21
CA GLU A 258 -1.09 -1.09 -16.18
C GLU A 258 -2.25 -0.17 -15.76
N ASP A 259 -3.03 0.34 -16.73
CA ASP A 259 -4.20 1.17 -16.45
C ASP A 259 -5.24 0.42 -15.61
N LEU A 260 -5.50 -0.86 -15.94
CA LEU A 260 -6.43 -1.71 -15.18
C LEU A 260 -5.93 -1.97 -13.76
N GLU A 261 -4.65 -2.28 -13.60
CA GLU A 261 -4.08 -2.57 -12.29
C GLU A 261 -4.10 -1.32 -11.39
N ASN A 262 -3.75 -0.16 -11.94
CA ASN A 262 -3.79 1.11 -11.22
C ASN A 262 -5.23 1.52 -10.87
N ALA A 263 -6.18 1.37 -11.80
CA ALA A 263 -7.60 1.61 -11.53
C ALA A 263 -8.13 0.71 -10.40
N LYS A 264 -7.81 -0.58 -10.45
CA LYS A 264 -8.20 -1.55 -9.43
C LYS A 264 -7.59 -1.21 -8.07
N LYS A 265 -6.29 -0.89 -8.01
CA LYS A 265 -5.61 -0.48 -6.76
C LYS A 265 -6.23 0.79 -6.18
N SER A 266 -6.45 1.82 -7.01
CA SER A 266 -7.07 3.08 -6.58
C SER A 266 -8.46 2.85 -6.00
N LEU A 267 -9.34 2.13 -6.70
CA LEU A 267 -10.69 1.82 -6.22
C LEU A 267 -10.67 0.98 -4.94
N THR A 268 -9.78 -0.02 -4.86
CA THR A 268 -9.67 -0.88 -3.68
C THR A 268 -9.25 -0.07 -2.45
N ASN A 269 -8.30 0.86 -2.60
CA ASN A 269 -7.85 1.71 -1.51
C ASN A 269 -8.96 2.69 -1.08
N GLU A 270 -9.62 3.34 -2.03
CA GLU A 270 -10.70 4.29 -1.75
C GLU A 270 -11.92 3.62 -1.08
N ILE A 271 -12.30 2.42 -1.52
CA ILE A 271 -13.35 1.63 -0.86
C ILE A 271 -12.92 1.25 0.56
N LYS A 272 -11.67 0.83 0.78
CA LYS A 272 -11.17 0.49 2.13
C LYS A 272 -11.23 1.69 3.06
N GLU A 273 -10.83 2.88 2.60
CA GLU A 273 -10.91 4.12 3.37
C GLU A 273 -12.36 4.51 3.70
N ASN A 274 -13.27 4.41 2.73
CA ASN A 274 -14.70 4.68 2.95
C ASN A 274 -15.36 3.68 3.91
N ILE A 275 -15.00 2.40 3.83
CA ILE A 275 -15.51 1.37 4.73
C ILE A 275 -14.95 1.59 6.15
N ASN A 276 -13.66 1.87 6.29
CA ASN A 276 -13.05 2.14 7.60
C ASN A 276 -13.70 3.36 8.28
N SER A 277 -13.87 4.46 7.55
CA SER A 277 -14.57 5.64 8.08
C SER A 277 -16.05 5.34 8.41
N THR A 278 -16.72 4.50 7.63
CA THR A 278 -18.09 4.07 7.94
C THR A 278 -18.15 3.25 9.22
N PHE A 279 -17.18 2.34 9.43
CA PHE A 279 -17.09 1.56 10.66
C PHE A 279 -16.78 2.46 11.87
N GLU A 280 -15.82 3.38 11.77
CA GLU A 280 -15.52 4.33 12.85
C GLU A 280 -16.75 5.15 13.26
N ASN A 281 -17.57 5.58 12.29
CA ASN A 281 -18.80 6.31 12.56
C ASN A 281 -19.94 5.42 13.12
N LYS A 282 -19.98 4.13 12.80
CA LYS A 282 -21.00 3.18 13.29
C LYS A 282 -20.65 2.54 14.63
N VAL A 283 -19.39 2.59 15.07
CA VAL A 283 -18.98 2.08 16.38
C VAL A 283 -19.63 2.95 17.47
N LEU A 284 -20.61 2.39 18.16
CA LEU A 284 -21.21 3.00 19.35
C LEU A 284 -20.13 3.18 20.43
N SER A 285 -20.19 4.29 21.17
CA SER A 285 -19.29 4.59 22.28
C SER A 285 -19.23 3.40 23.26
N GLY A 286 -18.04 2.79 23.41
CA GLY A 286 -17.79 1.67 24.32
C GLY A 286 -17.60 0.29 23.66
N LEU A 287 -17.64 0.19 22.33
CA LEU A 287 -17.28 -1.04 21.60
C LEU A 287 -15.87 -0.94 21.00
N ILE A 288 -15.13 -2.05 20.98
CA ILE A 288 -13.82 -2.16 20.34
C ILE A 288 -14.00 -2.86 18.98
N LEU A 289 -13.53 -2.24 17.91
CA LEU A 289 -13.56 -2.84 16.58
C LEU A 289 -12.42 -3.85 16.43
N ALA A 290 -12.75 -5.13 16.34
CA ALA A 290 -11.79 -6.18 16.02
C ALA A 290 -11.86 -6.47 14.51
N GLN A 291 -10.83 -6.10 13.75
CA GLN A 291 -10.68 -6.53 12.36
C GLN A 291 -10.05 -7.93 12.35
N GLU A 292 -10.74 -8.88 11.75
CA GLU A 292 -10.13 -10.15 11.35
C GLU A 292 -9.15 -9.87 10.21
N LYS A 293 -7.92 -10.39 10.34
CA LYS A 293 -6.78 -10.06 9.48
C LYS A 293 -6.72 -10.93 8.23
#